data_AF-A0A062BZR3-F1
#
_entry.id   AF-A0A062BZR3-F1
#
_cell.length_a   1.000
_cell.length_b   1.000
_cell.length_c   1.000
_cell.angle_alpha   90.00
_cell.angle_beta   90.00
_cell.angle_gamma   90.00
#
_symmetry.space_group_name_H-M   'P 1'
#
loop_
_entity.id
_entity.type
_entity.pdbx_description
1 polymer ?
#
loop_
_entity_poly.entity_id
_entity_poly.type
_entity_poly.pdbx_seq_one_letter_code
_entity_poly.pdbx_strand_id
1 'polypeptide(L)'
;MGGCDLSQSETRESSPLSQGQLPSLNNINYTDESLVTGRKLTEVAGRASLPVLQNEQNEEVRSTNLQYAGRYYTQVPCQDAFVNCGKGRAEYILNLLPDGSAHRMIATFGRVQPGVDRPDIAQRRFYRKDHWSVDQAKNEIIVHLAEGINFYYRVDPKQNLVMNLYKTLHANDQRVIQTFIQQHPLPEQPYKLVKDAVEF
;
A
#
# COMPACT_ATOMS: atom_id res chain seq x y z
N MET A 1 17.66 71.53 -35.80
CA MET A 1 16.54 71.57 -34.83
C MET A 1 16.71 70.40 -33.87
N GLY A 2 17.02 70.69 -32.59
CA GLY A 2 17.10 69.80 -31.39
C GLY A 2 18.21 68.74 -31.38
N GLY A 3 19.22 68.68 -30.49
CA GLY A 3 19.41 69.17 -29.10
C GLY A 3 18.86 68.15 -28.08
N CYS A 4 19.54 67.59 -27.07
CA CYS A 4 20.85 67.81 -26.44
C CYS A 4 21.36 66.53 -25.71
N ASP A 5 22.66 66.55 -25.38
CA ASP A 5 23.47 65.68 -24.51
C ASP A 5 22.83 65.18 -23.21
N LEU A 6 23.41 64.10 -22.64
CA LEU A 6 23.80 64.08 -21.22
C LEU A 6 24.90 63.02 -20.95
N SER A 7 25.95 63.50 -20.30
CA SER A 7 27.08 62.81 -19.70
C SER A 7 26.77 62.20 -18.32
N GLN A 8 27.70 61.34 -17.87
CA GLN A 8 28.04 60.97 -16.47
C GLN A 8 27.51 59.66 -15.87
N SER A 9 28.48 59.03 -15.20
CA SER A 9 28.49 57.97 -14.20
C SER A 9 27.60 58.20 -13.00
N GLU A 10 26.96 57.15 -12.47
CA GLU A 10 27.16 56.59 -11.11
C GLU A 10 26.17 55.44 -10.79
N THR A 11 26.78 54.35 -10.27
CA THR A 11 26.35 53.38 -9.25
C THR A 11 24.86 53.09 -8.97
N ARG A 12 24.44 51.82 -9.11
CA ARG A 12 23.52 51.15 -8.15
C ARG A 12 23.90 49.67 -7.96
N GLU A 13 23.83 49.27 -6.70
CA GLU A 13 24.24 48.00 -6.09
C GLU A 13 23.66 46.77 -6.79
N SER A 14 24.50 45.75 -6.97
CA SER A 14 24.07 44.38 -7.22
C SER A 14 24.10 43.61 -5.90
N SER A 15 22.93 43.17 -5.44
CA SER A 15 22.79 42.26 -4.31
C SER A 15 23.29 40.86 -4.70
N PRO A 16 24.25 40.24 -3.98
CA PRO A 16 24.63 38.87 -4.25
C PRO A 16 23.64 37.90 -3.58
N LEU A 17 23.09 36.99 -4.40
CA LEU A 17 22.46 35.75 -3.97
C LEU A 17 23.45 34.95 -3.12
N SER A 18 23.12 34.75 -1.84
CA SER A 18 23.96 34.02 -0.89
C SER A 18 24.03 32.54 -1.28
N GLN A 19 25.19 32.13 -1.80
CA GLN A 19 25.55 30.72 -1.95
C GLN A 19 25.93 30.19 -0.56
N GLY A 20 25.08 29.35 0.01
CA GLY A 20 25.39 28.63 1.25
C GLY A 20 26.59 27.71 1.03
N GLN A 21 27.73 28.06 1.63
CA GLN A 21 28.94 27.25 1.66
C GLN A 21 28.72 25.93 2.42
N LEU A 22 29.18 24.83 1.82
CA LEU A 22 29.41 23.56 2.50
C LEU A 22 30.46 23.77 3.61
N PRO A 23 30.20 23.41 4.88
CA PRO A 23 31.23 23.48 5.91
C PRO A 23 32.31 22.42 5.66
N SER A 24 33.55 22.88 5.56
CA SER A 24 34.76 22.07 5.62
C SER A 24 34.80 21.28 6.93
N LEU A 25 34.85 19.95 6.82
CA LEU A 25 35.14 19.05 7.94
C LEU A 25 36.63 19.13 8.26
N ASN A 26 37.06 20.09 9.07
CA ASN A 26 38.33 20.01 9.79
C ASN A 26 38.26 20.87 11.06
N ASN A 27 38.56 20.24 12.20
CA ASN A 27 38.57 20.73 13.58
C ASN A 27 37.25 20.59 14.35
N ILE A 28 36.95 19.36 14.78
CA ILE A 28 36.12 19.15 15.98
C ILE A 28 37.08 18.79 17.12
N ASN A 29 37.35 19.76 18.00
CA ASN A 29 37.88 19.50 19.32
C ASN A 29 36.81 18.72 20.11
N TYR A 30 37.11 17.48 20.48
CA TYR A 30 36.25 16.63 21.30
C TYR A 30 36.31 17.10 22.76
N THR A 31 35.45 18.04 23.12
CA THR A 31 35.05 18.28 24.51
C THR A 31 33.68 18.92 24.52
N ASP A 32 32.63 18.10 24.47
CA ASP A 32 31.46 18.18 25.36
C ASP A 32 30.55 16.97 25.09
N GLU A 33 30.35 16.13 26.11
CA GLU A 33 29.34 15.07 26.12
C GLU A 33 27.94 15.70 26.18
N SER A 34 27.53 16.40 25.11
CA SER A 34 26.11 16.64 24.89
C SER A 34 25.53 15.41 24.22
N LEU A 35 24.82 14.61 25.02
CA LEU A 35 23.99 13.50 24.57
C LEU A 35 23.03 14.01 23.49
N VAL A 36 23.41 13.84 22.21
CA VAL A 36 22.48 13.98 21.09
C VAL A 36 21.54 12.78 21.15
N THR A 37 20.52 12.93 22.00
CA THR A 37 19.49 11.93 22.20
C THR A 37 18.61 11.95 20.95
N GLY A 38 18.82 10.98 20.05
CA GLY A 38 17.99 10.81 18.86
C GLY A 38 16.52 10.61 19.27
N ARG A 39 15.64 11.48 18.80
CA ARG A 39 14.19 11.36 19.07
C ARG A 39 13.58 10.28 18.19
N LYS A 40 12.63 9.52 18.72
CA LYS A 40 11.87 8.55 17.93
C LYS A 40 11.08 9.30 16.86
N LEU A 41 10.98 8.74 15.66
CA LEU A 41 10.22 9.34 14.55
C LEU A 41 8.75 9.62 14.94
N THR A 42 8.19 8.85 15.86
CA THR A 42 6.85 9.04 16.44
C THR A 42 6.69 10.32 17.27
N GLU A 43 7.80 10.92 17.74
CA GLU A 43 7.79 12.21 18.44
C GLU A 43 7.91 13.42 17.52
N VAL A 44 8.41 13.23 16.30
CA VAL A 44 8.68 14.31 15.33
C VAL A 44 7.59 14.37 14.26
N ALA A 45 6.97 13.23 13.93
CA ALA A 45 5.77 13.21 13.11
C ALA A 45 4.58 13.66 13.96
N GLY A 46 4.12 14.90 13.74
CA GLY A 46 2.80 15.33 14.21
C GLY A 46 1.77 14.27 13.84
N ARG A 47 0.94 13.87 14.81
CA ARG A 47 -0.08 12.82 14.66
C ARG A 47 -0.85 13.06 13.36
N ALA A 48 -0.58 12.25 12.33
CA ALA A 48 -1.38 12.22 11.13
C ALA A 48 -2.73 11.60 11.53
N SER A 49 -3.68 12.43 11.93
CA SER A 49 -5.07 12.00 12.02
C SER A 49 -5.53 11.74 10.59
N LEU A 50 -5.58 10.48 10.19
CA LEU A 50 -6.32 10.10 8.99
C LEU A 50 -7.76 10.58 9.21
N PRO A 51 -8.37 11.29 8.25
CA PRO A 51 -9.76 11.68 8.37
C PRO A 51 -10.57 10.39 8.51
N VAL A 52 -11.23 10.23 9.66
CA VAL A 52 -12.24 9.20 9.86
C VAL A 52 -13.38 9.56 8.91
N LEU A 53 -13.44 8.90 7.76
CA LEU A 53 -14.60 8.98 6.90
C LEU A 53 -15.76 8.34 7.68
N GLN A 54 -16.72 9.17 8.04
CA GLN A 54 -17.92 8.78 8.78
C GLN A 54 -18.68 7.65 8.05
N ASN A 55 -18.81 6.53 8.77
CA ASN A 55 -19.80 5.45 8.64
C ASN A 55 -20.63 5.42 7.35
N GLU A 56 -20.07 4.79 6.31
CA GLU A 56 -20.87 3.81 5.58
C GLU A 56 -20.87 2.55 6.43
N GLN A 57 -22.01 1.88 6.56
CA GLN A 57 -22.21 0.72 7.42
C GLN A 57 -21.23 -0.42 7.08
N ASN A 58 -20.00 -0.35 7.57
CA ASN A 58 -19.22 -1.54 7.81
C ASN A 58 -20.00 -2.25 8.91
N GLU A 59 -20.65 -3.36 8.55
CA GLU A 59 -21.15 -4.29 9.56
C GLU A 59 -19.93 -4.69 10.39
N GLU A 60 -19.83 -4.10 11.59
CA GLU A 60 -18.82 -4.48 12.57
C GLU A 60 -18.83 -6.00 12.65
N VAL A 61 -17.68 -6.61 12.34
CA VAL A 61 -17.57 -8.05 12.28
C VAL A 61 -18.04 -8.59 13.62
N ARG A 62 -19.10 -9.40 13.60
CA ARG A 62 -19.65 -10.00 14.83
C ARG A 62 -18.49 -10.56 15.65
N SER A 63 -18.53 -10.35 16.96
CA SER A 63 -17.45 -10.76 17.87
C SER A 63 -16.99 -12.22 17.68
N THR A 64 -17.90 -13.11 17.28
CA THR A 64 -17.62 -14.53 16.99
C THR A 64 -16.77 -14.77 15.72
N ASN A 65 -16.72 -13.81 14.81
CA ASN A 65 -15.96 -13.89 13.56
C ASN A 65 -14.56 -13.25 13.71
N LEU A 66 -14.27 -12.56 14.83
CA LEU A 66 -12.96 -11.93 15.09
C LEU A 66 -11.79 -12.93 15.03
N GLN A 67 -12.05 -14.21 15.29
CA GLN A 67 -11.04 -15.27 15.13
C GLN A 67 -10.46 -15.36 13.71
N TYR A 68 -11.16 -14.85 12.69
CA TYR A 68 -10.67 -14.82 11.31
C TYR A 68 -9.89 -13.55 10.98
N ALA A 69 -9.96 -12.51 11.82
CA ALA A 69 -9.11 -11.34 11.66
C ALA A 69 -7.63 -11.73 11.78
N GLY A 70 -6.78 -11.08 10.99
CA GLY A 70 -5.36 -11.38 10.92
C GLY A 70 -4.74 -11.11 9.56
N ARG A 71 -3.42 -11.27 9.49
CA ARG A 71 -2.63 -11.23 8.25
C ARG A 71 -2.49 -12.64 7.70
N TYR A 72 -2.73 -12.76 6.40
CA TYR A 72 -2.61 -14.00 5.64
C TYR A 72 -1.67 -13.77 4.48
N TYR A 73 -0.81 -14.74 4.17
CA TYR A 73 0.13 -14.59 3.08
C TYR A 73 0.44 -15.89 2.34
N THR A 74 0.88 -15.75 1.10
CA THR A 74 1.42 -16.85 0.29
C THR A 74 2.45 -16.32 -0.68
N GLN A 75 3.37 -17.17 -1.12
CA GLN A 75 4.28 -16.82 -2.20
C GLN A 75 3.71 -17.28 -3.53
N VAL A 76 3.64 -16.38 -4.50
CA VAL A 76 3.16 -16.62 -5.85
C VAL A 76 4.35 -16.53 -6.81
N PRO A 77 4.55 -17.51 -7.71
CA PRO A 77 5.57 -17.43 -8.75
C PRO A 77 5.28 -16.25 -9.70
N CYS A 78 6.31 -15.49 -10.11
CA CYS A 78 6.11 -14.34 -11.00
C CYS A 78 5.63 -14.71 -12.41
N GLN A 79 5.66 -16.00 -12.77
CA GLN A 79 5.05 -16.51 -14.00
C GLN A 79 3.53 -16.44 -13.97
N ASP A 80 2.92 -16.50 -12.77
CA ASP A 80 1.49 -16.32 -12.62
C ASP A 80 1.14 -14.84 -12.85
N ALA A 81 0.33 -14.58 -13.87
CA ALA A 81 -0.05 -13.23 -14.30
C ALA A 81 -0.75 -12.43 -13.18
N PHE A 82 -1.28 -13.10 -12.15
CA PHE A 82 -1.88 -12.49 -10.98
C PHE A 82 -0.96 -11.49 -10.27
N VAL A 83 0.34 -11.79 -10.17
CA VAL A 83 1.30 -10.93 -9.44
C VAL A 83 2.19 -10.08 -10.34
N ASN A 84 2.33 -10.43 -11.62
CA ASN A 84 3.03 -9.66 -12.64
C ASN A 84 4.38 -9.06 -12.16
N CYS A 85 5.22 -9.88 -11.53
CA CYS A 85 6.46 -9.44 -10.85
C CYS A 85 7.76 -9.74 -11.59
N GLY A 86 7.70 -10.12 -12.86
CA GLY A 86 8.86 -10.38 -13.71
C GLY A 86 9.52 -11.73 -13.44
N LYS A 87 10.39 -11.84 -12.44
CA LYS A 87 11.13 -13.08 -12.11
C LYS A 87 11.15 -13.33 -10.61
N GLY A 88 11.22 -14.61 -10.23
CA GLY A 88 11.26 -15.03 -8.83
C GLY A 88 9.86 -15.25 -8.27
N ARG A 89 9.61 -14.72 -7.07
CA ARG A 89 8.34 -14.86 -6.36
C ARG A 89 7.92 -13.51 -5.76
N ALA A 90 6.62 -13.27 -5.73
CA ALA A 90 6.02 -12.20 -4.94
C ALA A 90 5.26 -12.79 -3.75
N GLU A 91 5.12 -12.02 -2.69
CA GLU A 91 4.22 -12.35 -1.59
C GLU A 91 2.87 -11.69 -1.83
N TYR A 92 1.81 -12.48 -1.92
CA TYR A 92 0.46 -11.99 -1.85
C TYR A 92 0.04 -11.97 -0.38
N ILE A 93 -0.41 -10.81 0.09
CA ILE A 93 -0.78 -10.57 1.48
C ILE A 93 -2.23 -10.09 1.51
N LEU A 94 -3.03 -10.68 2.39
CA LEU A 94 -4.40 -10.30 2.70
C LEU A 94 -4.52 -10.06 4.20
N ASN A 95 -4.87 -8.84 4.59
CA ASN A 95 -5.20 -8.49 5.96
C ASN A 95 -6.72 -8.41 6.10
N LEU A 96 -7.27 -9.13 7.05
CA LEU A 96 -8.66 -9.04 7.47
C LEU A 96 -8.69 -8.33 8.82
N LEU A 97 -9.26 -7.12 8.87
CA LEU A 97 -9.28 -6.31 10.08
C LEU A 97 -10.53 -6.58 10.93
N PRO A 98 -10.46 -6.40 12.26
CA PRO A 98 -11.59 -6.57 13.18
C PRO A 98 -12.83 -5.72 12.86
N ASP A 99 -12.64 -4.58 12.18
CA ASP A 99 -13.71 -3.65 11.81
C ASP A 99 -14.46 -4.06 10.52
N GLY A 100 -14.09 -5.19 9.92
CA GLY A 100 -14.65 -5.67 8.64
C GLY A 100 -13.93 -5.17 7.40
N SER A 101 -12.94 -4.28 7.55
CA SER A 101 -12.13 -3.82 6.43
C SER A 101 -11.15 -4.91 5.98
N ALA A 102 -10.87 -4.97 4.67
CA ALA A 102 -9.89 -5.89 4.09
C ALA A 102 -8.81 -5.12 3.31
N HIS A 103 -7.56 -5.57 3.39
CA HIS A 103 -6.45 -4.98 2.63
C HIS A 103 -5.64 -6.06 1.93
N ARG A 104 -5.41 -5.86 0.63
CA ARG A 104 -4.59 -6.75 -0.19
C ARG A 104 -3.38 -6.03 -0.74
N MET A 105 -2.23 -6.69 -0.73
CA MET A 105 -1.04 -6.21 -1.41
C MET A 105 -0.27 -7.36 -2.06
N ILE A 106 0.50 -7.01 -3.10
CA ILE A 106 1.48 -7.89 -3.72
C ILE A 106 2.84 -7.26 -3.47
N ALA A 107 3.66 -7.90 -2.65
CA ALA A 107 5.01 -7.45 -2.33
C ALA A 107 6.03 -8.23 -3.16
N THR A 108 6.79 -7.53 -4.00
CA THR A 108 7.82 -8.15 -4.84
C THR A 108 9.19 -8.03 -4.18
N PHE A 109 9.90 -9.15 -3.99
CA PHE A 109 11.25 -9.14 -3.41
C PHE A 109 12.30 -8.88 -4.51
N GLY A 110 12.86 -7.67 -4.56
CA GLY A 110 13.99 -7.35 -5.45
C GLY A 110 13.95 -5.95 -6.05
N ARG A 111 15.13 -5.50 -6.50
CA ARG A 111 15.51 -4.18 -7.05
C ARG A 111 14.33 -3.26 -7.43
N VAL A 112 14.28 -2.10 -6.77
CA VAL A 112 13.61 -0.91 -7.30
C VAL A 112 14.26 -0.62 -8.65
N GLN A 113 13.63 -1.04 -9.75
CA GLN A 113 14.07 -0.62 -11.08
C GLN A 113 13.70 0.86 -11.20
N PRO A 114 14.67 1.76 -11.47
CA PRO A 114 14.34 3.14 -11.78
C PRO A 114 13.50 3.15 -13.06
N GLY A 115 12.26 3.63 -12.97
CA GLY A 115 11.49 4.10 -14.12
C GLY A 115 11.15 3.06 -15.19
N VAL A 116 10.24 2.13 -14.86
CA VAL A 116 9.01 2.10 -15.66
C VAL A 116 7.90 2.47 -14.69
N ASP A 117 7.86 3.75 -14.34
CA ASP A 117 6.65 4.36 -13.81
C ASP A 117 5.59 4.20 -14.90
N ARG A 118 4.95 3.03 -14.95
CA ARG A 118 3.63 2.96 -15.52
C ARG A 118 2.80 3.87 -14.63
N PRO A 119 2.21 4.94 -15.15
CA PRO A 119 1.43 5.90 -14.35
C PRO A 119 0.30 5.22 -13.55
N ASP A 120 -0.06 3.99 -13.94
CA ASP A 120 -1.13 3.19 -13.36
C ASP A 120 -0.77 2.52 -12.02
N ILE A 121 0.50 2.28 -11.66
CA ILE A 121 0.85 1.66 -10.37
C ILE A 121 0.89 2.73 -9.26
N ALA A 122 1.37 3.94 -9.57
CA ALA A 122 1.39 5.05 -8.62
C ALA A 122 -0.03 5.53 -8.25
N GLN A 123 -0.99 5.44 -9.19
CA GLN A 123 -2.40 5.80 -8.96
C GLN A 123 -3.23 4.69 -8.30
N ARG A 124 -2.81 3.42 -8.32
CA ARG A 124 -3.49 2.31 -7.60
C ARG A 124 -3.28 2.30 -6.08
N ARG A 125 -2.67 3.36 -5.53
CA ARG A 125 -2.52 3.64 -4.09
C ARG A 125 -3.72 4.38 -3.47
N PHE A 126 -4.85 4.47 -4.15
CA PHE A 126 -6.10 4.80 -3.45
C PHE A 126 -6.46 3.62 -2.56
N TYR A 127 -6.58 3.90 -1.26
CA TYR A 127 -7.14 2.97 -0.28
C TYR A 127 -8.45 2.41 -0.83
N ARG A 128 -8.44 1.12 -1.18
CA ARG A 128 -9.65 0.45 -1.68
C ARG A 128 -10.52 0.13 -0.48
N LYS A 129 -11.80 0.48 -0.56
CA LYS A 129 -12.81 0.13 0.45
C LYS A 129 -13.22 -1.35 0.34
N ASP A 130 -12.23 -2.24 0.30
CA ASP A 130 -12.48 -3.67 0.33
C ASP A 130 -12.92 -4.03 1.76
N HIS A 131 -13.89 -4.93 1.89
CA HIS A 131 -14.37 -5.43 3.17
C HIS A 131 -14.49 -6.95 3.14
N TRP A 132 -14.76 -7.58 4.27
CA TRP A 132 -14.89 -9.02 4.34
C TRP A 132 -16.05 -9.46 5.23
N SER A 133 -16.60 -10.64 4.92
CA SER A 133 -17.67 -11.27 5.67
C SER A 133 -17.44 -12.79 5.78
N VAL A 134 -18.27 -13.46 6.59
CA VAL A 134 -18.19 -14.90 6.83
C VAL A 134 -19.51 -15.57 6.45
N ASP A 135 -19.46 -16.54 5.53
CA ASP A 135 -20.53 -17.52 5.34
C ASP A 135 -20.30 -18.69 6.32
N GLN A 136 -20.96 -18.61 7.48
CA GLN A 136 -20.82 -19.60 8.55
C GLN A 136 -21.28 -21.00 8.12
N ALA A 137 -22.30 -21.10 7.26
CA ALA A 137 -22.82 -22.39 6.80
C ALA A 137 -21.81 -23.13 5.91
N LYS A 138 -20.95 -22.38 5.20
CA LYS A 138 -19.92 -22.93 4.30
C LYS A 138 -18.51 -22.87 4.87
N ASN A 139 -18.34 -22.32 6.07
CA ASN A 139 -17.03 -22.03 6.68
C ASN A 139 -16.10 -21.29 5.69
N GLU A 140 -16.61 -20.20 5.14
CA GLU A 140 -15.98 -19.46 4.05
C GLU A 140 -15.85 -17.98 4.40
N ILE A 141 -14.70 -17.39 4.07
CA ILE A 141 -14.48 -15.95 4.08
C ILE A 141 -14.75 -15.41 2.68
N ILE A 142 -15.53 -14.33 2.61
CA ILE A 142 -15.80 -13.60 1.38
C ILE A 142 -15.11 -12.26 1.49
N VAL A 143 -14.19 -11.97 0.58
CA VAL A 143 -13.56 -10.65 0.46
C VAL A 143 -14.27 -9.90 -0.67
N HIS A 144 -14.94 -8.83 -0.30
CA HIS A 144 -15.69 -7.95 -1.18
C HIS A 144 -14.79 -6.82 -1.64
N LEU A 145 -14.53 -6.77 -2.94
CA LEU A 145 -13.72 -5.74 -3.54
C LEU A 145 -14.57 -4.50 -3.83
N ALA A 146 -13.98 -3.32 -3.70
CA ALA A 146 -14.60 -2.06 -4.10
C ALA A 146 -15.02 -2.06 -5.59
N GLU A 147 -14.39 -2.89 -6.41
CA GLU A 147 -14.76 -3.08 -7.82
C GLU A 147 -16.03 -3.95 -8.04
N GLY A 148 -16.71 -4.38 -6.97
CA GLY A 148 -17.96 -5.16 -7.05
C GLY A 148 -17.77 -6.66 -7.27
N ILE A 149 -16.57 -7.18 -7.02
CA ILE A 149 -16.20 -8.59 -7.17
C ILE A 149 -15.92 -9.22 -5.82
N ASN A 150 -16.29 -10.48 -5.66
CA ASN A 150 -16.03 -11.26 -4.46
C ASN A 150 -14.94 -12.32 -4.71
N PHE A 151 -13.95 -12.34 -3.83
CA PHE A 151 -13.04 -13.47 -3.69
C PHE A 151 -13.51 -14.37 -2.57
N TYR A 152 -13.60 -15.68 -2.84
CA TYR A 152 -14.11 -16.67 -1.90
C TYR A 152 -12.95 -17.53 -1.38
N TYR A 153 -12.90 -17.73 -0.06
CA TYR A 153 -11.86 -18.50 0.60
C TYR A 153 -12.47 -19.50 1.56
N ARG A 154 -12.19 -20.79 1.36
CA ARG A 154 -12.52 -21.80 2.37
C ARG A 154 -11.52 -21.72 3.51
N VAL A 155 -12.01 -21.76 4.75
CA VAL A 155 -11.15 -21.85 5.92
C VAL A 155 -10.76 -23.31 6.15
N ASP A 156 -9.47 -23.59 6.24
CA ASP A 156 -8.95 -24.93 6.56
C ASP A 156 -8.87 -25.15 8.09
N PRO A 157 -8.66 -26.40 8.57
CA PRO A 157 -8.61 -26.68 10.01
C PRO A 157 -7.51 -25.95 10.80
N LYS A 158 -6.50 -25.41 10.11
CA LYS A 158 -5.42 -24.59 10.70
C LYS A 158 -5.72 -23.09 10.55
N GLN A 159 -6.96 -22.73 10.26
CA GLN A 159 -7.41 -21.37 9.98
C GLN A 159 -6.70 -20.68 8.80
N ASN A 160 -6.13 -21.45 7.86
CA ASN A 160 -5.60 -20.86 6.64
C ASN A 160 -6.73 -20.63 5.62
N LEU A 161 -6.52 -19.71 4.70
CA LEU A 161 -7.49 -19.38 3.65
C LEU A 161 -7.10 -20.06 2.35
N VAL A 162 -7.96 -20.93 1.82
CA VAL A 162 -7.77 -21.57 0.51
C VAL A 162 -8.70 -20.92 -0.50
N MET A 163 -8.13 -20.27 -1.51
CA MET A 163 -8.90 -19.62 -2.57
C MET A 163 -9.83 -20.61 -3.28
N ASN A 164 -11.06 -20.17 -3.57
CA ASN A 164 -12.03 -20.90 -4.38
C ASN A 164 -12.22 -20.20 -5.73
N LEU A 165 -11.28 -20.42 -6.65
CA LEU A 165 -11.27 -19.77 -7.96
C LEU A 165 -12.51 -20.09 -8.79
N TYR A 166 -13.01 -21.33 -8.72
CA TYR A 166 -14.25 -21.70 -9.40
C TYR A 166 -15.41 -20.82 -8.92
N LYS A 167 -15.59 -20.67 -7.60
CA LYS A 167 -16.65 -19.83 -7.07
C LYS A 167 -16.42 -18.34 -7.37
N THR A 168 -15.18 -17.85 -7.31
CA THR A 168 -14.85 -16.47 -7.72
C THR A 168 -15.21 -16.20 -9.19
N LEU A 169 -15.01 -17.17 -10.09
CA LEU A 169 -15.37 -17.02 -11.50
C LEU A 169 -16.89 -17.09 -11.76
N HIS A 170 -17.64 -17.88 -10.98
CA HIS A 170 -19.02 -18.24 -11.34
C HIS A 170 -20.09 -17.62 -10.41
N ALA A 171 -19.76 -17.24 -9.18
CA ALA A 171 -20.73 -16.66 -8.24
C ALA A 171 -20.83 -15.13 -8.32
N ASN A 172 -19.86 -14.48 -8.95
CA ASN A 172 -19.94 -13.06 -9.26
C ASN A 172 -20.84 -12.81 -10.48
N ASP A 173 -21.34 -11.58 -10.61
CA ASP A 173 -21.96 -11.14 -11.86
C ASP A 173 -20.99 -11.33 -13.02
N GLN A 174 -21.45 -12.03 -14.07
CA GLN A 174 -20.59 -12.44 -15.17
C GLN A 174 -20.06 -11.25 -15.98
N ARG A 175 -20.81 -10.15 -16.11
CA ARG A 175 -20.32 -8.97 -16.84
C ARG A 175 -19.26 -8.23 -16.02
N VAL A 176 -19.48 -8.12 -14.72
CA VAL A 176 -18.53 -7.45 -13.81
C VAL A 176 -17.21 -8.24 -13.75
N ILE A 177 -17.25 -9.56 -13.55
CA ILE A 177 -16.01 -10.35 -13.43
C ILE A 177 -15.24 -10.38 -14.75
N GLN A 178 -15.91 -10.49 -15.89
CA GLN A 178 -15.25 -10.48 -17.20
C GLN A 178 -14.57 -9.14 -17.49
N THR A 179 -15.15 -8.02 -17.05
CA THR A 179 -14.53 -6.70 -17.16
C THR A 179 -13.33 -6.58 -16.22
N PHE A 180 -13.47 -7.08 -14.98
CA PHE A 180 -12.41 -7.05 -13.98
C PHE A 180 -11.17 -7.84 -14.43
N ILE A 181 -11.33 -9.07 -14.94
CA ILE A 181 -10.19 -9.93 -15.28
C ILE A 181 -9.35 -9.43 -16.46
N GLN A 182 -9.92 -8.59 -17.32
CA GLN A 182 -9.16 -7.95 -18.42
C GLN A 182 -8.08 -7.01 -17.89
N GLN A 183 -8.28 -6.42 -16.70
CA GLN A 183 -7.36 -5.47 -16.07
C GLN A 183 -6.61 -6.07 -14.88
N HIS A 184 -7.15 -7.15 -14.31
CA HIS A 184 -6.67 -7.81 -13.10
C HIS A 184 -6.71 -9.33 -13.30
N PRO A 185 -5.64 -9.93 -13.85
CA PRO A 185 -5.56 -11.37 -14.00
C PRO A 185 -5.86 -12.08 -12.69
N LEU A 186 -6.65 -13.15 -12.73
CA LEU A 186 -6.87 -14.00 -11.56
C LEU A 186 -5.68 -14.93 -11.35
N PRO A 187 -5.48 -15.45 -10.13
CA PRO A 187 -4.56 -16.54 -9.87
C PRO A 187 -4.81 -17.73 -10.81
N GLU A 188 -3.75 -18.33 -11.32
CA GLU A 188 -3.84 -19.52 -12.18
C GLU A 188 -4.21 -20.79 -11.39
N GLN A 189 -4.00 -20.76 -10.07
CA GLN A 189 -4.26 -21.87 -9.17
C GLN A 189 -4.82 -21.38 -7.82
N PRO A 190 -5.59 -22.22 -7.10
CA PRO A 190 -6.16 -21.85 -5.81
C PRO A 190 -5.07 -21.80 -4.74
N TYR A 191 -4.49 -20.62 -4.52
CA TYR A 191 -3.48 -20.45 -3.49
C TYR A 191 -4.07 -20.64 -2.09
N LYS A 192 -3.28 -21.29 -1.23
CA LYS A 192 -3.48 -21.33 0.22
C LYS A 192 -2.66 -20.21 0.85
N LEU A 193 -3.34 -19.31 1.56
CA LEU A 193 -2.72 -18.27 2.36
C LEU A 193 -2.61 -18.72 3.80
N VAL A 194 -1.39 -18.68 4.31
CA VAL A 194 -1.07 -19.03 5.69
C VAL A 194 -1.37 -17.85 6.59
N LYS A 195 -2.07 -18.09 7.70
CA LYS A 195 -2.29 -17.07 8.74
C LYS A 195 -0.98 -16.82 9.49
N ASP A 196 -0.61 -15.56 9.66
CA ASP A 196 0.51 -15.20 10.53
C ASP A 196 0.20 -15.58 11.98
N ALA A 197 1.24 -16.01 12.69
CA ALA A 197 1.15 -16.34 14.12
C ALA A 197 1.11 -15.09 15.02
N VAL A 198 1.22 -13.88 14.46
CA VAL A 198 1.24 -12.63 15.23
C VAL A 198 -0.20 -12.19 15.47
N GLU A 199 -0.68 -12.40 16.68
CA GLU A 199 -1.96 -11.89 17.16
C GLU A 199 -1.84 -10.39 17.50
N PHE A 200 -2.92 -9.64 17.26
CA PHE A 200 -3.05 -8.22 17.64
C PHE A 200 -3.41 -8.09 19.12
#